data_AF-A0A351AF86-F1
#
_entry.id   AF-A0A351AF86-F1
#
_cell.length_a   1.000
_cell.length_b   1.000
_cell.length_c   1.000
_cell.angle_alpha   90.00
_cell.angle_beta   90.00
_cell.angle_gamma   90.00
#
_symmetry.space_group_name_H-M   'P 1'
#
loop_
_entity.id
_entity.type
_entity.pdbx_description
1 polymer ?
#
loop_
_entity_poly.entity_id
_entity_poly.type
_entity_poly.pdbx_seq_one_letter_code
_entity_poly.pdbx_strand_id
1 'polypeptide(L)'
;MFGTVLIGVGGLALLYVTIKILIHAFKSAGILHAIICFLCGIYALYWLFAKYDESDKKNLIIIFVVGIVLYFIGAGMAGASAVAAGGAG
;
A
#
# COMPACT_ATOMS: atom_id res chain seq x y z
N MET A 1 8.77 8.01 -18.22
CA MET A 1 9.09 6.60 -17.86
C MET A 1 9.39 6.42 -16.38
N PHE A 2 10.20 7.25 -15.72
CA PHE A 2 10.49 7.08 -14.28
C PHE A 2 9.26 7.16 -13.36
N GLY A 3 8.28 8.04 -13.65
CA GLY A 3 7.05 8.16 -12.85
C GLY A 3 6.19 6.89 -12.81
N THR A 4 6.04 6.20 -13.95
CA THR A 4 5.29 4.93 -14.02
C THR A 4 6.02 3.78 -13.31
N VAL A 5 7.36 3.78 -13.31
CA VAL A 5 8.16 2.82 -12.53
C VAL A 5 7.97 3.04 -11.03
N LEU A 6 7.99 4.29 -10.56
CA LEU A 6 7.73 4.66 -9.16
C LEU A 6 6.32 4.26 -8.70
N ILE A 7 5.30 4.49 -9.55
CA ILE A 7 3.93 4.02 -9.30
C ILE A 7 3.88 2.50 -9.18
N GLY A 8 4.57 1.78 -10.09
CA GLY A 8 4.61 0.32 -10.07
C GLY A 8 5.29 -0.25 -8.82
N VAL A 9 6.42 0.31 -8.41
CA VAL A 9 7.14 -0.09 -7.18
C VAL A 9 6.31 0.23 -5.93
N GLY A 10 5.71 1.42 -5.86
CA GLY A 10 4.83 1.81 -4.76
C GLY A 10 3.60 0.91 -4.65
N GLY A 11 2.97 0.57 -5.79
CA GLY A 11 1.85 -0.35 -5.86
C GLY A 11 2.21 -1.77 -5.42
N LEU A 12 3.37 -2.29 -5.83
CA LEU A 12 3.85 -3.61 -5.41
C LEU A 12 4.14 -3.67 -3.91
N ALA A 13 4.73 -2.61 -3.33
CA ALA A 13 4.97 -2.51 -1.89
C ALA A 13 3.65 -2.54 -1.10
N LEU A 14 2.64 -1.81 -1.56
CA LEU A 14 1.29 -1.80 -0.96
C LEU A 14 0.62 -3.16 -1.06
N LEU A 15 0.73 -3.82 -2.21
CA LEU A 15 0.19 -5.16 -2.43
C LEU A 15 0.86 -6.19 -1.50
N TYR A 16 2.19 -6.12 -1.36
CA TYR A 16 2.95 -6.97 -0.44
C TYR A 16 2.47 -6.83 1.02
N VAL A 17 2.34 -5.59 1.51
CA VAL A 17 1.84 -5.32 2.87
C VAL A 17 0.43 -5.89 3.04
N THR A 18 -0.43 -5.66 2.06
CA THR A 18 -1.82 -6.14 2.07
C THR A 18 -1.88 -7.67 2.13
N ILE A 19 -1.08 -8.37 1.33
CA ILE A 19 -1.01 -9.84 1.34
C ILE A 19 -0.47 -10.36 2.68
N LYS A 20 0.56 -9.73 3.26
CA LYS A 20 1.13 -10.16 4.55
C LYS A 20 0.09 -10.03 5.67
N ILE A 21 -0.64 -8.91 5.72
CA ILE A 21 -1.75 -8.70 6.66
C ILE A 21 -2.85 -9.75 6.43
N LEU A 22 -3.20 -10.04 5.18
CA LEU A 22 -4.23 -11.00 4.82
C LEU A 22 -3.87 -12.41 5.29
N ILE A 23 -2.65 -12.88 5.03
CA ILE A 23 -2.16 -14.19 5.47
C ILE A 23 -2.16 -14.28 7.00
N HIS A 24 -1.75 -13.21 7.68
CA HIS A 24 -1.78 -13.15 9.14
C HIS A 24 -3.22 -13.17 9.67
N ALA A 25 -4.14 -12.44 9.04
CA ALA A 25 -5.57 -12.44 9.35
C ALA A 25 -6.19 -13.84 9.22
N PHE A 26 -5.92 -14.52 8.11
CA PHE A 26 -6.31 -15.89 7.89
C PHE A 26 -5.81 -16.83 8.99
N LYS A 27 -4.53 -16.73 9.35
CA LYS A 27 -3.91 -17.61 10.36
C LYS A 27 -4.37 -17.35 11.78
N SER A 28 -4.66 -16.11 12.15
CA SER A 28 -4.97 -15.74 13.54
C SER A 28 -6.47 -15.65 13.86
N ALA A 29 -7.37 -15.45 12.88
CA ALA A 29 -8.82 -15.31 13.14
C ALA A 29 -9.74 -15.92 12.05
N GLY A 30 -9.18 -16.61 11.05
CA GLY A 30 -9.94 -17.35 10.03
C GLY A 30 -10.33 -16.55 8.78
N ILE A 31 -10.96 -17.26 7.81
CA ILE A 31 -11.34 -16.77 6.46
C ILE A 31 -12.10 -15.43 6.49
N LEU A 32 -13.06 -15.29 7.42
CA LEU A 32 -14.02 -14.18 7.44
C LEU A 32 -13.32 -12.84 7.71
N HIS A 33 -12.37 -12.83 8.65
CA HIS A 33 -11.63 -11.63 9.01
C HIS A 33 -10.69 -11.18 7.88
N ALA A 34 -10.17 -12.13 7.10
CA ALA A 34 -9.35 -11.80 5.94
C ALA A 34 -10.17 -11.19 4.80
N ILE A 35 -11.36 -11.72 4.52
CA ILE A 35 -12.28 -11.12 3.54
C ILE A 35 -12.66 -9.70 3.95
N ILE A 36 -12.93 -9.47 5.24
CA ILE A 36 -13.23 -8.13 5.77
C ILE A 36 -12.01 -7.21 5.65
N CYS A 37 -10.78 -7.69 5.91
CA CYS A 37 -9.55 -6.92 5.68
C CYS A 37 -9.37 -6.56 4.19
N PHE A 38 -9.79 -7.41 3.27
CA PHE A 38 -9.68 -7.17 1.83
C PHE A 38 -10.72 -6.16 1.32
N LEU A 39 -11.96 -6.24 1.83
CA LEU A 39 -13.03 -5.29 1.51
C LEU A 39 -12.86 -3.93 2.20
N CYS A 40 -12.25 -3.90 3.39
CA CYS A 40 -12.12 -2.71 4.19
C CYS A 40 -10.66 -2.49 4.61
N GLY A 41 -9.96 -1.62 3.88
CA GLY A 41 -8.57 -1.26 4.20
C GLY A 41 -8.39 -0.67 5.62
N ILE A 42 -9.44 -0.04 6.17
CA ILE A 42 -9.44 0.45 7.57
C ILE A 42 -9.38 -0.72 8.56
N TYR A 43 -10.05 -1.83 8.26
CA TYR A 43 -10.02 -3.02 9.10
C TYR A 43 -8.65 -3.71 9.04
N ALA A 44 -8.01 -3.72 7.87
CA ALA A 44 -6.63 -4.17 7.72
C ALA A 44 -5.64 -3.32 8.55
N LEU A 45 -5.84 -1.99 8.60
CA LEU A 45 -5.07 -1.09 9.46
C LEU A 45 -5.32 -1.34 10.94
N TYR A 46 -6.57 -1.50 11.37
CA TYR A 46 -6.91 -1.86 12.75
C TYR A 46 -6.17 -3.13 13.17
N TRP A 47 -6.16 -4.15 12.32
CA TRP A 47 -5.46 -5.40 12.57
C TRP A 47 -3.93 -5.25 12.62
N LEU A 48 -3.36 -4.46 11.70
CA LEU A 48 -1.94 -4.13 11.70
C LEU A 48 -1.54 -3.45 13.02
N PHE A 49 -2.38 -2.56 13.57
CA PHE A 49 -2.07 -1.84 14.80
C PHE A 49 -2.31 -2.65 16.08
N ALA A 50 -3.34 -3.50 16.09
CA ALA A 50 -3.82 -4.20 17.28
C ALA A 50 -3.26 -5.63 17.48
N LYS A 51 -2.84 -6.32 16.40
CA LYS A 51 -2.48 -7.76 16.44
C LYS A 51 -1.03 -8.08 16.09
N TYR A 52 -0.27 -7.16 15.51
CA TYR A 52 1.13 -7.38 15.15
C TYR A 52 2.10 -6.98 16.26
N ASP A 53 3.13 -7.80 16.46
CA ASP A 53 4.30 -7.51 17.30
C ASP A 53 4.99 -6.20 16.90
N GLU A 54 5.54 -5.47 17.88
CA GLU A 54 6.05 -4.11 17.66
C GLU A 54 7.13 -4.02 16.57
N SER A 55 8.00 -5.03 16.46
CA SER A 55 9.10 -5.05 15.49
C SER A 55 8.62 -5.27 14.06
N ASP A 56 7.73 -6.25 13.83
CA ASP A 56 7.14 -6.53 12.52
C ASP A 56 6.13 -5.44 12.10
N LYS A 57 5.41 -4.88 13.08
CA LYS A 57 4.48 -3.76 12.90
C LYS A 57 5.19 -2.53 12.35
N LYS A 58 6.31 -2.13 12.97
CA LYS A 58 7.10 -0.97 12.52
C LYS A 58 7.59 -1.15 11.09
N ASN A 59 8.14 -2.33 10.75
CA ASN A 59 8.60 -2.61 9.40
C ASN A 59 7.46 -2.56 8.36
N LEU A 60 6.30 -3.13 8.66
CA LEU A 60 5.15 -3.11 7.75
C LEU A 60 4.57 -1.70 7.57
N ILE A 61 4.51 -0.91 8.63
CA ILE A 61 4.08 0.51 8.55
C ILE A 61 5.07 1.31 7.71
N ILE A 62 6.38 1.12 7.90
CA ILE A 62 7.40 1.82 7.11
C ILE A 62 7.23 1.47 5.62
N ILE A 63 7.10 0.19 5.26
CA ILE A 63 6.90 -0.24 3.87
C ILE A 63 5.60 0.33 3.30
N PHE A 64 4.52 0.35 4.09
CA PHE A 64 3.23 0.92 3.68
C PHE A 64 3.34 2.42 3.40
N VAL A 65 3.93 3.18 4.33
CA VAL A 65 4.10 4.63 4.20
C VAL A 65 5.04 4.95 3.03
N VAL A 66 6.17 4.27 2.90
CA VAL A 66 7.10 4.43 1.78
C VAL A 66 6.42 4.08 0.45
N GLY A 67 5.60 3.03 0.41
CA GLY A 67 4.81 2.64 -0.76
C GLY A 67 3.81 3.73 -1.17
N ILE A 68 3.07 4.29 -0.21
CA ILE A 68 2.17 5.44 -0.44
C ILE A 68 2.95 6.64 -0.98
N VAL A 69 4.05 7.00 -0.33
CA VAL A 69 4.87 8.16 -0.73
C VAL A 69 5.42 7.97 -2.15
N LEU A 70 5.97 6.80 -2.47
CA LEU A 70 6.46 6.48 -3.82
C LEU A 70 5.33 6.51 -4.86
N TYR A 71 4.14 6.01 -4.50
CA TYR A 71 2.97 6.04 -5.37
C TYR A 71 2.53 7.49 -5.67
N PHE A 72 2.41 8.34 -4.65
CA PHE A 72 2.02 9.75 -4.82
C PHE A 72 3.09 10.59 -5.52
N ILE A 73 4.38 10.37 -5.24
CA ILE A 73 5.47 11.03 -5.95
C ILE A 73 5.48 10.60 -7.43
N GLY A 74 5.34 9.30 -7.70
CA GLY A 74 5.26 8.77 -9.05
C GLY A 74 4.04 9.28 -9.81
N ALA A 75 2.88 9.35 -9.15
CA ALA A 75 1.65 9.91 -9.71
C ALA A 75 1.74 11.41 -9.94
N GLY A 76 2.36 12.17 -9.03
CA GLY A 76 2.63 13.59 -9.20
C GLY A 76 3.58 13.87 -10.37
N MET A 77 4.65 13.08 -10.53
CA MET A 77 5.55 13.18 -11.67
C MET A 77 4.87 12.77 -12.99
N ALA A 78 4.04 11.72 -12.98
CA ALA A 78 3.28 11.29 -14.16
C ALA A 78 2.21 12.33 -14.55
N GLY A 79 1.49 12.89 -13.58
CA GLY A 79 0.50 13.95 -13.77
C GLY A 79 1.13 15.26 -14.25
N ALA A 80 2.27 15.68 -13.68
CA ALA A 80 3.01 16.85 -14.14
C ALA A 80 3.49 16.70 -15.59
N SER A 81 3.91 15.49 -16.00
CA SER A 81 4.28 15.23 -17.40
C SER A 81 3.09 15.25 -18.36
N ALA A 82 1.88 14.87 -17.90
CA ALA A 82 0.66 14.96 -18.70
C ALA A 82 0.16 16.41 -18.85
N VAL A 83 0.27 17.23 -17.79
CA VAL A 83 -0.07 18.67 -17.85
C VAL A 83 0.94 19.43 -18.72
N ALA A 84 2.24 19.10 -18.65
CA ALA A 84 3.25 19.68 -19.54
C ALA A 84 3.03 19.32 -21.02
N ALA A 85 2.50 18.13 -21.31
CA ALA A 85 2.13 17.74 -22.68
C ALA A 85 0.79 18.35 -23.14
N GLY A 86 -0.14 18.65 -22.23
CA GLY A 86 -1.44 19.26 -22.53
C GLY A 86 -1.46 20.80 -22.56
N GLY A 87 -0.46 21.46 -21.98
CA GLY A 87 -0.32 22.92 -21.98
C GLY A 87 0.42 23.52 -23.18
N ALA A 88 0.79 22.68 -24.17
CA ALA A 88 1.44 23.09 -25.42
C ALA A 88 0.46 23.14 -26.62
N GLY A 89 -0.86 23.10 -26.35
CA GLY A 89 -1.92 23.26 -27.34
C GLY A 89 -2.26 24.72 -27.61
#